data_AF-A0A0F9RVX2-F1
#
_entry.id   AF-A0A0F9RVX2-F1
#
_cell.length_a   1.000
_cell.length_b   1.000
_cell.length_c   1.000
_cell.angle_alpha   90.00
_cell.angle_beta   90.00
_cell.angle_gamma   90.00
#
_symmetry.space_group_name_H-M   'P 1'
#
loop_
_entity.id
_entity.type
_entity.pdbx_description
1 polymer ?
#
loop_
_entity_poly.entity_id
_entity_poly.type
_entity_poly.pdbx_seq_one_letter_code
_entity_poly.pdbx_strand_id
1 'polypeptide(L)'
;MEITISQGLSWKNTLKERHRELVSLRDDNSSTRTRRWGETKDDVIETPVYDVKHLDKMISRIALEIRRLDDAVKVTNASTIVGDYSKDESILGELE
;
A
#
# COMPACT_ATOMS: atom_id res chain seq x y z
N MET A 1 -11.01 -12.22 -16.35
CA MET A 1 -9.59 -12.56 -16.58
C MET A 1 -9.16 -13.42 -15.42
N GLU A 2 -8.72 -14.63 -15.69
CA GLU A 2 -8.22 -15.54 -14.64
C GLU A 2 -6.74 -15.25 -14.42
N ILE A 3 -6.31 -15.15 -13.16
CA ILE A 3 -4.91 -14.94 -12.79
C ILE A 3 -4.44 -16.13 -11.96
N THR A 4 -3.20 -16.55 -12.15
CA THR A 4 -2.57 -17.57 -11.31
C THR A 4 -2.23 -17.01 -9.92
N ILE A 5 -2.03 -17.88 -8.92
CA ILE A 5 -1.64 -17.45 -7.56
C ILE A 5 -0.35 -16.62 -7.59
N SER A 6 0.64 -17.02 -8.39
CA SER A 6 1.92 -16.29 -8.51
C SER A 6 1.73 -14.89 -9.10
N GLN A 7 0.89 -14.75 -10.14
CA GLN A 7 0.52 -13.45 -10.70
C GLN A 7 -0.26 -12.60 -9.68
N GLY A 8 -1.16 -13.21 -8.90
CA GLY A 8 -1.87 -12.55 -7.81
C GLY A 8 -0.92 -12.03 -6.72
N LEU A 9 0.06 -12.83 -6.31
CA LEU A 9 1.08 -12.40 -5.33
C LEU A 9 1.97 -11.27 -5.87
N SER A 10 2.37 -11.34 -7.14
CA SER A 10 3.11 -10.26 -7.80
C SER A 10 2.28 -8.98 -7.85
N TRP A 11 1.01 -9.07 -8.25
CA TRP A 11 0.09 -7.95 -8.28
C TRP A 11 -0.14 -7.33 -6.90
N LYS A 12 -0.26 -8.16 -5.86
CA LYS A 12 -0.35 -7.71 -4.47
C LYS A 12 0.85 -6.84 -4.06
N ASN A 13 2.06 -7.24 -4.43
CA ASN A 13 3.26 -6.45 -4.13
C ASN A 13 3.24 -5.09 -4.84
N THR A 14 2.81 -5.06 -6.10
CA THR A 14 2.61 -3.82 -6.84
C THR A 14 1.57 -2.92 -6.17
N LEU A 15 0.42 -3.47 -5.75
CA LEU A 15 -0.62 -2.70 -5.05
C LEU A 15 -0.12 -2.13 -3.71
N LYS A 16 0.68 -2.90 -2.96
CA LYS A 16 1.29 -2.43 -1.69
C LYS A 16 2.25 -1.27 -1.92
N GLU A 17 3.06 -1.34 -2.97
CA GLU A 17 4.00 -0.27 -3.29
C GLU A 17 3.25 1.00 -3.71
N ARG A 18 2.25 0.88 -4.57
CA ARG A 18 1.38 2.02 -4.94
C ARG A 18 0.63 2.61 -3.75
N HIS A 19 0.18 1.77 -2.82
CA HIS A 19 -0.45 2.25 -1.59
C HIS A 19 0.53 3.08 -0.74
N ARG A 20 1.78 2.64 -0.61
CA ARG A 20 2.83 3.39 0.13
C ARG A 20 3.13 4.73 -0.55
N GLU A 21 3.29 4.73 -1.87
CA GLU A 21 3.52 5.95 -2.64
C GLU A 21 2.40 6.99 -2.42
N LEU A 22 1.13 6.56 -2.50
CA LEU A 22 0.00 7.46 -2.29
C LEU A 22 -0.09 7.98 -0.86
N VAL A 23 0.22 7.14 0.14
CA VAL A 23 0.26 7.58 1.54
C VAL A 23 1.37 8.61 1.74
N SER A 24 2.57 8.37 1.21
CA SER A 24 3.67 9.35 1.26
C SER A 24 3.25 10.67 0.62
N LEU A 25 2.61 10.60 -0.56
CA LEU A 25 2.16 11.80 -1.27
C LEU A 25 1.08 12.57 -0.50
N ARG A 26 0.24 11.87 0.28
CA ARG A 26 -0.71 12.49 1.22
C ARG A 26 0.00 13.26 2.32
N ASP A 27 0.97 12.61 2.94
CA ASP A 27 1.68 13.13 4.10
C ASP A 27 2.54 14.34 3.68
N ASP A 28 3.21 14.25 2.54
CA ASP A 28 3.97 15.34 1.93
C ASP A 28 3.05 16.53 1.56
N ASN A 29 1.86 16.26 1.03
CA ASN A 29 0.87 17.30 0.70
C ASN A 29 0.40 18.10 1.92
N SER A 30 0.45 17.51 3.12
CA SER A 30 0.14 18.20 4.39
C SER A 30 1.25 19.14 4.88
N SER A 31 2.46 19.07 4.31
CA SER A 31 3.66 19.75 4.82
C SER A 31 4.05 21.05 4.07
N THR A 32 3.32 21.43 3.02
CA THR A 32 3.73 22.51 2.11
C THR A 32 3.40 23.90 2.68
N ARG A 33 4.40 24.59 3.25
CA ARG A 33 4.31 26.01 3.70
C ARG A 33 4.89 26.97 2.65
N THR A 34 4.12 27.98 2.23
CA THR A 34 4.61 29.07 1.37
C THR A 34 4.57 30.40 2.12
N ARG A 35 5.69 31.14 2.15
CA ARG A 35 5.76 32.48 2.77
C ARG A 35 5.40 33.55 1.75
N ARG A 36 4.34 34.32 2.00
CA ARG A 36 4.08 35.58 1.29
C ARG A 36 4.90 36.71 1.91
N TRP A 37 5.53 37.53 1.09
CA TRP A 37 6.20 38.75 1.53
C TRP A 37 5.14 39.82 1.87
N GLY A 38 5.01 40.19 3.14
CA GLY A 38 4.29 41.41 3.55
C GLY A 38 3.17 41.29 4.60
N GLU A 39 2.76 40.09 5.03
CA GLU A 39 1.64 39.93 5.98
C GLU A 39 2.10 39.50 7.39
N THR A 40 1.53 40.15 8.40
CA THR A 40 1.76 39.95 9.84
C THR A 40 1.39 38.52 10.25
N LYS A 41 2.41 37.67 10.39
CA LYS A 41 2.54 36.39 11.13
C LYS A 41 1.41 35.32 11.17
N ASP A 42 0.13 35.62 11.00
CA ASP A 42 -0.96 34.70 11.38
C ASP A 42 -1.91 34.24 10.24
N ASP A 43 -1.78 34.73 9.00
CA ASP A 43 -2.63 34.29 7.88
C ASP A 43 -1.92 33.30 6.95
N VAL A 44 -1.65 32.08 7.44
CA VAL A 44 -1.17 30.96 6.60
C VAL A 44 -2.38 30.18 6.08
N ILE A 45 -2.84 30.50 4.88
CA ILE A 45 -3.85 29.68 4.17
C ILE A 45 -3.11 28.57 3.40
N GLU A 46 -3.10 27.37 3.96
CA GLU A 46 -2.52 26.17 3.36
C GLU A 46 -3.48 25.62 2.29
N THR A 47 -3.20 25.89 1.01
CA THR A 47 -3.90 25.21 -0.10
C THR A 47 -3.13 23.93 -0.45
N PRO A 48 -3.76 22.75 -0.34
CA PRO A 48 -3.09 21.49 -0.67
C PRO A 48 -2.78 21.42 -2.17
N VAL A 49 -1.59 20.95 -2.52
CA VAL A 49 -1.12 20.75 -3.91
C VAL A 49 -2.00 19.73 -4.64
N TYR A 50 -2.47 18.71 -3.92
CA TYR A 50 -3.37 17.68 -4.43
C TYR A 50 -4.72 17.70 -3.71
N ASP A 51 -5.79 17.31 -4.42
CA ASP A 51 -7.10 17.07 -3.79
C ASP A 51 -7.00 15.89 -2.82
N VAL A 52 -6.88 16.23 -1.53
CA VAL A 52 -6.76 15.29 -0.42
C VAL A 52 -7.91 14.27 -0.42
N LYS A 53 -9.13 14.69 -0.80
CA LYS A 53 -10.29 13.78 -0.83
C LYS A 53 -10.20 12.79 -1.97
N HIS A 54 -9.68 13.23 -3.13
CA HIS A 54 -9.44 12.34 -4.25
C HIS A 54 -8.36 11.31 -3.89
N LEU A 55 -7.29 11.77 -3.25
CA LEU A 55 -6.19 10.93 -2.82
C LEU A 55 -6.61 9.89 -1.77
N ASP A 56 -7.38 10.29 -0.76
CA ASP A 56 -7.93 9.41 0.27
C ASP A 56 -8.85 8.34 -0.34
N LYS A 57 -9.64 8.69 -1.37
CA LYS A 57 -10.45 7.72 -2.13
C LYS A 57 -9.58 6.71 -2.87
N MET A 58 -8.47 7.15 -3.48
CA MET A 58 -7.54 6.25 -4.18
C MET A 58 -6.87 5.29 -3.19
N ILE A 59 -6.35 5.80 -2.07
CA ILE A 59 -5.74 4.99 -1.01
C ILE A 59 -6.73 3.93 -0.51
N SER A 60 -7.96 4.34 -0.20
CA SER A 60 -9.01 3.45 0.28
C SER A 60 -9.36 2.35 -0.73
N ARG A 61 -9.42 2.68 -2.02
CA ARG A 61 -9.68 1.71 -3.10
C ARG A 61 -8.57 0.68 -3.21
N ILE A 62 -7.31 1.10 -3.19
CA ILE A 62 -6.17 0.18 -3.25
C ILE A 62 -6.14 -0.72 -2.02
N ALA A 63 -6.39 -0.17 -0.82
CA ALA A 63 -6.44 -0.96 0.40
C ALA A 63 -7.53 -2.04 0.36
N LEU A 64 -8.71 -1.72 -0.20
CA LEU A 64 -9.79 -2.68 -0.39
C LEU A 64 -9.42 -3.78 -1.39
N GLU A 65 -8.75 -3.42 -2.48
CA GLU A 65 -8.29 -4.37 -3.49
C GLU A 65 -7.24 -5.34 -2.93
N ILE A 66 -6.29 -4.84 -2.14
CA ILE A 66 -5.31 -5.67 -1.42
C ILE A 66 -6.02 -6.68 -0.52
N ARG A 67 -7.04 -6.25 0.24
CA ARG A 67 -7.80 -7.16 1.13
C ARG A 67 -8.52 -8.24 0.34
N ARG A 68 -9.20 -7.88 -0.75
CA ARG A 68 -9.89 -8.84 -1.61
C ARG A 68 -8.95 -9.89 -2.20
N LEU A 69 -7.77 -9.44 -2.65
CA LEU A 69 -6.76 -10.32 -3.19
C LEU A 69 -6.18 -11.25 -2.11
N ASP A 70 -6.00 -10.76 -0.88
CA ASP A 70 -5.57 -11.57 0.25
C ASP A 70 -6.57 -12.65 0.63
N ASP A 71 -7.85 -12.29 0.68
CA ASP A 71 -8.91 -13.24 1.00
C ASP A 71 -9.01 -14.31 -0.09
N ALA A 72 -8.93 -13.92 -1.37
CA ALA A 72 -8.88 -14.86 -2.48
C ALA A 72 -7.68 -15.81 -2.39
N VAL A 73 -6.47 -15.30 -2.14
CA VAL A 73 -5.26 -16.12 -2.00
C VAL A 73 -5.37 -17.07 -0.80
N LYS A 74 -5.91 -16.61 0.33
CA LYS A 74 -6.12 -17.47 1.50
C LYS A 74 -7.09 -18.62 1.20
N VAL A 75 -8.20 -18.33 0.52
CA VAL A 75 -9.17 -19.35 0.12
C VAL A 75 -8.53 -20.38 -0.80
N THR A 76 -7.75 -19.92 -1.80
CA THR A 76 -7.06 -20.83 -2.73
C THR A 76 -5.96 -21.65 -2.05
N ASN A 77 -5.21 -21.06 -1.11
CA ASN A 77 -4.18 -21.78 -0.35
C ASN A 77 -4.79 -22.79 0.63
N ALA A 78 -5.96 -22.51 1.20
CA ALA A 78 -6.64 -23.44 2.09
C ALA A 78 -7.14 -24.70 1.36
N SER A 79 -7.46 -24.59 0.06
CA SER A 79 -7.90 -25.71 -0.76
C SER A 79 -6.74 -26.44 -1.49
N THR A 80 -5.54 -25.88 -1.49
CA THR A 80 -4.40 -26.40 -2.25
C THR A 80 -3.27 -26.83 -1.30
N ILE A 81 -3.06 -28.13 -1.18
CA ILE A 81 -1.91 -28.68 -0.43
C ILE A 81 -0.67 -28.58 -1.32
N VAL A 82 0.42 -28.04 -0.79
CA VAL A 82 1.71 -28.07 -1.47
C VAL A 82 2.28 -29.49 -1.33
N GLY A 83 2.10 -30.30 -2.37
CA GLY A 83 2.75 -31.61 -2.49
C GLY A 83 4.27 -31.45 -2.65
N ASP A 84 5.03 -32.40 -2.12
CA ASP A 84 6.49 -32.53 -2.30
C ASP A 84 7.36 -31.41 -1.72
N TYR A 85 6.79 -30.52 -0.89
CA TYR A 85 7.55 -29.53 -0.13
C TYR A 85 7.47 -29.82 1.37
N SER A 86 8.60 -30.19 1.99
CA SER A 86 8.74 -30.18 3.44
C SER A 86 9.36 -28.86 3.88
N LYS A 87 8.76 -28.22 4.90
CA LYS A 87 9.38 -27.07 5.55
C LYS A 87 10.72 -27.51 6.15
N ASP A 88 11.82 -26.99 5.62
CA ASP A 88 13.14 -27.16 6.19
C ASP A 88 13.40 -26.02 7.19
N GLU A 89 13.40 -26.37 8.48
CA GLU A 89 13.59 -25.40 9.56
C GLU A 89 15.06 -24.97 9.71
N SER A 90 16.01 -25.75 9.15
CA SER A 90 17.45 -25.43 9.22
C SER A 90 17.84 -24.20 8.39
N ILE A 91 17.05 -23.88 7.35
CA ILE A 91 17.24 -22.69 6.51
C ILE A 91 17.03 -21.39 7.29
N LEU A 92 16.20 -21.43 8.35
CA LEU A 92 15.94 -20.25 9.17
C LEU A 92 17.10 -19.89 10.08
N GLY A 93 18.10 -20.78 10.22
CA GLY A 93 19.36 -20.55 10.92
C GLY A 93 19.16 -19.93 12.30
N GLU A 94 19.04 -20.74 13.34
CA GLU A 94 19.33 -20.22 14.68
C GLU A 94 20.81 -19.80 14.67
N LEU A 95 21.04 -18.49 14.74
CA LEU A 95 22.35 -17.94 15.04
C LEU A 95 22.68 -18.35 16.48
N GLU A 96 23.41 -19.46 16.65
CA GLU A 96 24.19 -19.71 17.87
C GLU A 96 25.27 -18.63 18.05
#